data_AF-A0AAU2Q7D2-F1
#
_entry.id   AF-A0AAU2Q7D2-F1
#
_cell.length_a   1.000
_cell.length_b   1.000
_cell.length_c   1.000
_cell.angle_alpha   90.00
_cell.angle_beta   90.00
_cell.angle_gamma   90.00
#
_symmetry.space_group_name_H-M   'P 1'
#
loop_
_entity.id
_entity.type
_entity.pdbx_description
1 polymer ?
#
loop_
_entity_poly.entity_id
_entity_poly.type
_entity_poly.pdbx_seq_one_letter_code
_entity_poly.pdbx_strand_id
1 'polypeptide(L)'
;MGAVLCGLAVAALTAGCGAPGPQPGRGIVHCAPPDTRTRMEQVAAAWEDSAVVRRWREGFHPLDPQDWQPPGGFRSGEDKAAHAAGNFVLRTGLPDALPPATAVQWPDGSTLTLPLRTAAQAYGEIDRVPDRAPDRDQALAVTAVRFGGTTVRTSRGPARVPAWLFTVEGYDTPLARIAVAPQEAVTPPIVPVDDPDGTTARLFGHRSAPEATTLRVSASHGSCDAGVAVDVLESAGTVVLAGRILSGAPGPGVVACDAMLRVQTVQVALSRPVGGRIVVDATTGGALEQTGDN
;
A
#
# COMPACT_ATOMS: atom_id res chain seq x y z
N MET A 1 30.27 4.99 -74.11
CA MET A 1 30.79 3.92 -74.99
C MET A 1 31.28 2.79 -74.12
N GLY A 2 30.53 1.68 -74.02
CA GLY A 2 30.84 0.44 -73.27
C GLY A 2 30.88 0.58 -71.73
N ALA A 3 30.51 -0.39 -70.88
CA ALA A 3 30.20 -1.80 -71.04
C ALA A 3 29.35 -2.26 -69.81
N VAL A 4 28.24 -3.00 -70.01
CA VAL A 4 28.07 -4.46 -69.84
C VAL A 4 27.87 -4.93 -68.38
N LEU A 5 26.61 -5.33 -68.10
CA LEU A 5 26.16 -6.21 -67.03
C LEU A 5 26.65 -7.65 -67.26
N CYS A 6 26.93 -8.41 -66.18
CA CYS A 6 26.16 -9.59 -65.72
C CYS A 6 27.03 -10.51 -64.83
N GLY A 7 26.44 -10.99 -63.73
CA GLY A 7 26.95 -12.18 -63.03
C GLY A 7 26.66 -12.21 -61.53
N LEU A 8 25.41 -12.47 -61.13
CA LEU A 8 25.07 -12.94 -59.80
C LEU A 8 25.62 -14.36 -59.60
N ALA A 9 26.41 -14.58 -58.55
CA ALA A 9 26.76 -15.92 -58.07
C ALA A 9 26.15 -16.12 -56.68
N VAL A 10 25.15 -17.00 -56.60
CA VAL A 10 24.56 -17.52 -55.37
C VAL A 10 25.41 -18.71 -54.93
N ALA A 11 26.03 -18.61 -53.75
CA ALA A 11 26.74 -19.73 -53.13
C ALA A 11 25.85 -20.35 -52.03
N ALA A 12 25.47 -21.61 -52.25
CA ALA A 12 24.81 -22.45 -51.26
C ALA A 12 25.86 -23.02 -50.28
N LEU A 13 25.69 -22.77 -48.97
CA LEU A 13 26.40 -23.46 -47.90
C LEU A 13 25.38 -24.24 -47.08
N THR A 14 25.52 -25.56 -47.09
CA THR A 14 24.77 -26.51 -46.29
C THR A 14 25.22 -26.42 -44.84
N ALA A 15 24.43 -25.76 -43.99
CA ALA A 15 24.61 -25.78 -42.54
C ALA A 15 23.98 -27.06 -41.96
N GLY A 16 24.82 -28.00 -41.52
CA GLY A 16 24.39 -29.16 -40.73
C GLY A 16 23.94 -28.72 -39.34
N CYS A 17 22.79 -29.21 -38.88
CA CYS A 17 22.34 -29.09 -37.50
C CYS A 17 23.19 -29.98 -36.59
N GLY A 18 24.24 -29.40 -35.99
CA GLY A 18 24.89 -29.95 -34.80
C GLY A 18 24.34 -29.25 -33.56
N ALA A 19 23.59 -29.96 -32.73
CA ALA A 19 23.14 -29.45 -31.43
C ALA A 19 24.36 -29.20 -30.52
N PRO A 20 24.51 -28.04 -29.87
CA PRO A 20 25.44 -27.93 -28.76
C PRO A 20 24.90 -28.76 -27.59
N GLY A 21 25.67 -29.75 -27.17
CA GLY A 21 25.37 -30.57 -25.99
C GLY A 21 25.35 -29.73 -24.70
N PRO A 22 24.79 -30.29 -23.61
CA PRO A 22 24.67 -29.57 -22.35
C PRO A 22 26.06 -29.34 -21.74
N GLN A 23 26.47 -28.08 -21.66
CA GLN A 23 27.65 -27.71 -20.88
C GLN A 23 27.28 -27.65 -19.39
N PRO A 24 27.96 -28.40 -18.51
CA PRO A 24 27.80 -28.25 -17.08
C PRO A 24 28.56 -27.00 -16.60
N GLY A 25 27.92 -26.21 -15.73
CA GLY A 25 28.62 -25.26 -14.86
C GLY A 25 28.96 -23.91 -15.47
N ARG A 26 27.95 -23.11 -15.81
CA ARG A 26 28.05 -21.66 -15.61
C ARG A 26 27.14 -21.32 -14.43
N GLY A 27 27.77 -21.07 -13.29
CA GLY A 27 27.08 -20.48 -12.14
C GLY A 27 26.36 -19.22 -12.59
N ILE A 28 25.07 -19.14 -12.25
CA ILE A 28 24.31 -17.91 -12.40
C ILE A 28 25.08 -16.84 -11.62
N VAL A 29 25.65 -15.88 -12.34
CA VAL A 29 26.26 -14.70 -11.73
C VAL A 29 25.14 -14.04 -10.94
N HIS A 30 25.23 -14.12 -9.61
CA HIS A 30 24.40 -13.27 -8.77
C HIS A 30 24.82 -11.84 -9.07
N CYS A 31 23.98 -11.11 -9.80
CA CYS A 31 24.08 -9.66 -9.85
C CYS A 31 24.11 -9.19 -8.39
N ALA A 32 25.14 -8.41 -8.04
CA ALA A 32 25.13 -7.72 -6.77
C ALA A 32 23.79 -6.97 -6.67
N PRO A 33 23.11 -6.99 -5.51
CA PRO A 33 21.87 -6.23 -5.37
C PRO A 33 22.14 -4.77 -5.80
N PRO A 34 21.18 -4.10 -6.45
CA PRO A 34 21.33 -2.68 -6.79
C PRO A 34 21.76 -1.93 -5.54
N ASP A 35 22.63 -0.93 -5.69
CA ASP A 35 23.09 -0.12 -4.57
C ASP A 35 21.91 0.64 -3.96
N THR A 36 21.28 -0.05 -3.01
CA THR A 36 20.03 0.32 -2.37
C THR A 36 20.23 1.59 -1.58
N ARG A 37 21.45 1.82 -1.06
CA ARG A 37 21.81 3.03 -0.33
C ARG A 37 21.72 4.27 -1.21
N THR A 38 22.30 4.25 -2.40
CA THR A 38 22.21 5.40 -3.33
C THR A 38 20.75 5.80 -3.58
N ARG A 39 19.87 4.82 -3.83
CA ARG A 39 18.45 5.10 -4.03
C ARG A 39 17.78 5.67 -2.78
N MET A 40 18.06 5.11 -1.60
CA MET A 40 17.50 5.60 -0.35
C MET A 40 17.92 7.06 -0.06
N GLU A 41 19.18 7.41 -0.35
CA GLU A 41 19.69 8.78 -0.22
C GLU A 41 18.99 9.75 -1.18
N GLN A 42 18.78 9.35 -2.43
CA GLN A 42 18.00 10.15 -3.40
C GLN A 42 16.57 10.39 -2.91
N VAL A 43 15.92 9.36 -2.38
CA VAL A 43 14.57 9.45 -1.83
C VAL A 43 14.54 10.37 -0.60
N ALA A 44 15.47 10.19 0.34
CA ALA A 44 15.57 11.04 1.52
C ALA A 44 15.74 12.52 1.12
N ALA A 45 16.67 12.81 0.21
CA ALA A 45 16.93 14.17 -0.28
C ALA A 45 15.73 14.77 -1.02
N ALA A 46 15.03 13.98 -1.84
CA ALA A 46 13.84 14.44 -2.54
C ALA A 46 12.69 14.82 -1.58
N TRP A 47 12.61 14.18 -0.41
CA TRP A 47 11.59 14.49 0.59
C TRP A 47 11.96 15.67 1.49
N GLU A 48 13.22 15.82 1.91
CA GLU A 48 13.67 16.69 3.02
C GLU A 48 13.16 18.14 2.93
N ASP A 49 13.23 18.77 1.75
CA ASP A 49 12.80 20.16 1.52
C ASP A 49 11.56 20.28 0.61
N SER A 50 10.89 19.17 0.32
CA SER A 50 9.75 19.17 -0.59
C SER A 50 8.53 19.90 0.00
N ALA A 51 7.77 20.60 -0.83
CA ALA A 51 6.44 21.06 -0.44
C ALA A 51 5.51 19.89 -0.06
N VAL A 52 5.83 18.69 -0.54
CA VAL A 52 5.16 17.42 -0.24
C VAL A 52 5.33 17.04 1.24
N VAL A 53 6.55 17.08 1.81
CA VAL A 53 6.75 16.75 3.23
C VAL A 53 6.07 17.75 4.17
N ARG A 54 6.02 19.04 3.80
CA ARG A 54 5.28 20.05 4.57
C ARG A 54 3.78 19.75 4.57
N ARG A 55 3.19 19.50 3.40
CA ARG A 55 1.78 19.09 3.28
C ARG A 55 1.46 17.81 4.06
N TRP A 56 2.39 16.86 4.10
CA TRP A 56 2.25 15.64 4.90
C TRP A 56 2.23 15.92 6.41
N ARG A 57 3.13 16.78 6.89
CA ARG A 57 3.27 17.13 8.32
C ARG A 57 2.18 18.05 8.84
N GLU A 58 1.65 18.92 7.99
CA GLU A 58 0.68 19.95 8.42
C GLU A 58 -0.76 19.54 8.09
N GLY A 59 -0.95 18.75 7.03
CA GLY A 59 -2.26 18.34 6.53
C GLY A 59 -2.92 17.19 7.29
N PHE A 60 -4.06 16.77 6.76
CA PHE A 60 -4.81 15.61 7.23
C PHE A 60 -4.59 14.43 6.29
N HIS A 61 -3.78 13.46 6.73
CA HIS A 61 -3.50 12.21 6.01
C HIS A 61 -3.86 11.03 6.90
N PRO A 62 -5.08 10.47 6.80
CA PRO A 62 -5.45 9.28 7.55
C PRO A 62 -4.58 8.10 7.11
N LEU A 63 -4.06 7.36 8.08
CA LEU A 63 -3.16 6.21 7.86
C LEU A 63 -3.88 4.87 7.97
N ASP A 64 -5.04 4.85 8.61
CA ASP A 64 -5.82 3.61 8.75
C ASP A 64 -6.72 3.43 7.52
N PRO A 65 -6.81 2.21 6.96
CA PRO A 65 -7.87 1.89 6.01
C PRO A 65 -9.22 2.14 6.70
N GLN A 66 -10.16 2.79 6.01
CA GLN A 66 -11.53 3.00 6.53
C GLN A 66 -12.36 1.71 6.46
N ASP A 67 -11.73 0.56 6.63
CA ASP A 67 -12.39 -0.73 6.61
C ASP A 67 -13.07 -0.97 7.95
N TRP A 68 -14.36 -1.25 7.91
CA TRP A 68 -15.14 -1.46 9.11
C TRP A 68 -14.95 -2.89 9.59
N GLN A 69 -14.39 -3.03 10.80
CA GLN A 69 -14.37 -4.28 11.54
C GLN A 69 -15.17 -4.09 12.83
N PRO A 70 -16.36 -4.70 12.93
CA PRO A 70 -17.11 -4.68 14.18
C PRO A 70 -16.31 -5.32 15.32
N PRO A 71 -16.36 -4.77 16.55
CA PRO A 71 -15.81 -5.45 17.72
C PRO A 71 -16.43 -6.84 17.88
N GLY A 72 -15.60 -7.85 18.10
CA GLY A 72 -16.05 -9.26 18.13
C GLY A 72 -16.22 -9.91 16.76
N GLY A 73 -15.98 -9.16 15.67
CA GLY A 73 -16.04 -9.65 14.30
C GLY A 73 -17.44 -9.58 13.68
N PHE A 74 -17.52 -9.97 12.40
CA PHE A 74 -18.80 -10.14 11.73
C PHE A 74 -19.58 -11.32 12.35
N ARG A 75 -20.90 -11.15 12.48
CA ARG A 75 -21.78 -12.18 13.05
C ARG A 75 -21.82 -13.46 12.22
N SER A 76 -21.55 -13.37 10.92
CA SER A 76 -21.62 -14.48 9.99
C SER A 76 -20.60 -14.32 8.85
N GLY A 77 -20.33 -15.41 8.14
CA GLY A 77 -19.56 -15.37 6.90
C GLY A 77 -20.24 -14.57 5.79
N GLU A 78 -21.58 -14.56 5.79
CA GLU A 78 -22.40 -13.79 4.85
C GLU A 78 -22.26 -12.28 5.09
N ASP A 79 -22.32 -11.83 6.34
CA ASP A 79 -22.11 -10.42 6.70
C ASP A 79 -20.70 -9.95 6.30
N LYS A 80 -19.69 -10.81 6.52
CA LYS A 80 -18.32 -10.53 6.09
C LYS A 80 -18.22 -10.43 4.57
N ALA A 81 -18.87 -11.34 3.84
CA ALA A 81 -18.90 -11.32 2.38
C ALA A 81 -19.64 -10.08 1.85
N ALA A 82 -20.76 -9.72 2.45
CA ALA A 82 -21.53 -8.53 2.13
C ALA A 82 -20.72 -7.25 2.34
N HIS A 83 -20.03 -7.10 3.48
CA HIS A 83 -19.13 -5.97 3.72
C HIS A 83 -18.01 -5.92 2.68
N ALA A 84 -17.33 -7.04 2.43
CA ALA A 84 -16.23 -7.11 1.46
C ALA A 84 -16.68 -6.79 0.03
N ALA A 85 -17.91 -7.15 -0.34
CA ALA A 85 -18.53 -6.83 -1.62
C ALA A 85 -19.11 -5.40 -1.69
N GLY A 86 -19.13 -4.65 -0.58
CA GLY A 86 -19.83 -3.38 -0.49
C GLY A 86 -21.35 -3.52 -0.67
N ASN A 87 -21.95 -4.65 -0.28
CA ASN A 87 -23.39 -4.92 -0.39
C ASN A 87 -24.14 -4.39 0.84
N PHE A 88 -24.61 -3.15 0.75
CA PHE A 88 -25.37 -2.48 1.80
C PHE A 88 -26.74 -2.04 1.29
N VAL A 89 -27.72 -1.94 2.18
CA VAL A 89 -29.05 -1.41 1.85
C VAL A 89 -29.50 -0.38 2.88
N LEU A 90 -30.02 0.75 2.42
CA LEU A 90 -30.64 1.75 3.29
C LEU A 90 -32.07 1.33 3.66
N ARG A 91 -32.33 1.24 4.97
CA ARG A 91 -33.67 1.09 5.56
C ARG A 91 -34.10 2.37 6.30
N THR A 92 -33.44 3.49 5.99
CA THR A 92 -33.63 4.78 6.64
C THR A 92 -33.37 5.92 5.64
N GLY A 93 -33.87 7.11 5.94
CA GLY A 93 -33.56 8.31 5.17
C GLY A 93 -32.16 8.83 5.46
N LEU A 94 -31.47 9.34 4.45
CA LEU A 94 -30.20 10.06 4.62
C LEU A 94 -30.47 11.53 4.92
N PRO A 95 -29.71 12.19 5.81
CA PRO A 95 -29.77 13.63 5.97
C PRO A 95 -29.36 14.36 4.67
N ASP A 96 -30.22 15.26 4.19
CA ASP A 96 -29.98 16.04 2.95
C ASP A 96 -29.03 17.23 3.17
N ALA A 97 -28.97 17.76 4.40
CA ALA A 97 -28.15 18.91 4.73
C ALA A 97 -26.67 18.55 4.84
N LEU A 98 -25.80 19.49 4.44
CA LEU A 98 -24.39 19.42 4.78
C LEU A 98 -24.22 19.41 6.30
N PRO A 99 -23.25 18.65 6.82
CA PRO A 99 -22.97 18.66 8.25
C PRO A 99 -22.42 20.04 8.66
N PRO A 100 -22.58 20.43 9.94
CA PRO A 100 -21.96 21.64 10.45
C PRO A 100 -20.46 21.65 10.19
N ALA A 101 -19.90 22.82 9.85
CA ALA A 101 -18.46 22.99 9.68
C ALA A 101 -17.73 22.55 10.97
N THR A 102 -17.04 21.42 10.89
CA THR A 102 -16.41 20.75 12.03
C THR A 102 -14.97 20.45 11.67
N ALA A 103 -14.04 20.92 12.50
CA ALA A 103 -12.63 20.71 12.28
C ALA A 103 -12.17 19.30 12.69
N VAL A 104 -11.12 18.81 12.03
CA VAL A 104 -10.26 17.76 12.58
C VAL A 104 -9.51 18.33 13.79
N GLN A 105 -9.38 17.54 14.86
CA GLN A 105 -8.78 17.97 16.12
C GLN A 105 -7.71 16.97 16.57
N TRP A 106 -6.55 17.48 16.97
CA TRP A 106 -5.46 16.69 17.54
C TRP A 106 -5.35 16.90 19.06
N PRO A 107 -4.75 15.95 19.80
CA PRO A 107 -4.57 16.07 21.25
C PRO A 107 -3.76 17.28 21.71
N ASP A 108 -2.92 17.83 20.84
CA ASP A 108 -2.13 19.05 21.07
C ASP A 108 -2.96 20.35 21.00
N GLY A 109 -4.26 20.24 20.72
CA GLY A 109 -5.20 21.36 20.59
C GLY A 109 -5.21 22.01 19.21
N SER A 110 -4.34 21.57 18.29
CA SER A 110 -4.37 22.04 16.92
C SER A 110 -5.62 21.53 16.18
N THR A 111 -6.10 22.32 15.24
CA THR A 111 -7.31 22.01 14.48
C THR A 111 -7.15 22.31 13.00
N LEU A 112 -7.82 21.55 12.13
CA LEU A 112 -7.83 21.78 10.69
C LEU A 112 -9.27 21.65 10.14
N THR A 113 -9.80 22.75 9.62
CA THR A 113 -11.11 22.77 8.95
C THR A 113 -10.94 22.41 7.49
N LEU A 114 -11.65 21.37 7.05
CA LEU A 114 -11.61 20.85 5.68
C LEU A 114 -13.03 20.76 5.12
N PRO A 115 -13.19 20.75 3.78
CA PRO A 115 -14.47 20.48 3.15
C PRO A 115 -15.05 19.15 3.64
N LEU A 116 -16.34 19.14 3.94
CA LEU A 116 -17.06 17.95 4.39
C LEU A 116 -17.98 17.42 3.28
N ARG A 117 -18.17 16.10 3.28
CA ARG A 117 -19.09 15.39 2.39
C ARG A 117 -20.43 15.13 3.04
N THR A 118 -21.48 15.01 2.24
CA THR A 118 -22.84 14.67 2.70
C THR A 118 -22.94 13.20 3.12
N ALA A 119 -24.03 12.83 3.81
CA ALA A 119 -24.31 11.44 4.17
C ALA A 119 -24.47 10.57 2.92
N ALA A 120 -25.07 11.10 1.85
CA ALA A 120 -25.22 10.41 0.57
C ALA A 120 -23.88 10.11 -0.11
N GLN A 121 -22.97 11.09 -0.14
CA GLN A 121 -21.62 10.88 -0.67
C GLN A 121 -20.86 9.81 0.13
N ALA A 122 -20.94 9.85 1.47
CA ALA A 122 -20.32 8.84 2.31
C ALA A 122 -20.95 7.45 2.18
N TYR A 123 -22.28 7.36 2.00
CA TYR A 123 -22.98 6.10 1.79
C TYR A 123 -22.63 5.46 0.44
N GLY A 124 -22.52 6.25 -0.63
CA GLY A 124 -22.12 5.75 -1.95
C GLY A 124 -20.70 5.15 -1.98
N GLU A 125 -19.85 5.46 -1.00
CA GLU A 125 -18.56 4.80 -0.83
C GLU A 125 -18.64 3.49 -0.05
N ILE A 126 -19.77 3.20 0.62
CA ILE A 126 -20.03 1.95 1.32
C ILE A 126 -20.73 0.97 0.39
N ASP A 127 -21.84 1.41 -0.22
CA ASP A 127 -22.64 0.62 -1.15
C ASP A 127 -22.04 0.72 -2.56
N ARG A 128 -21.10 -0.20 -2.86
CA ARG A 128 -20.32 -0.20 -4.11
C ARG A 128 -20.79 -1.24 -5.12
N VAL A 129 -21.97 -1.80 -4.88
CA VAL A 129 -22.50 -2.89 -5.70
C VAL A 129 -22.62 -2.43 -7.17
N PRO A 130 -21.99 -3.14 -8.13
CA PRO A 130 -22.17 -2.86 -9.55
C PRO A 130 -23.58 -3.28 -10.01
N ASP A 131 -24.02 -2.78 -11.17
CA ASP A 131 -25.36 -3.01 -11.73
C ASP A 131 -25.79 -4.50 -11.82
N ARG A 132 -24.83 -5.44 -11.89
CA ARG A 132 -25.07 -6.86 -11.56
C ARG A 132 -24.87 -7.08 -10.06
N ALA A 133 -25.92 -6.77 -9.30
CA ALA A 133 -25.86 -6.83 -7.85
C ALA A 133 -25.74 -8.26 -7.30
N PRO A 134 -24.95 -8.50 -6.23
CA PRO A 134 -25.21 -9.63 -5.35
C PRO A 134 -26.64 -9.55 -4.83
N ASP A 135 -27.19 -10.69 -4.39
CA ASP A 135 -28.53 -10.75 -3.84
C ASP A 135 -28.67 -9.71 -2.71
N ARG A 136 -29.58 -8.75 -2.91
CA ARG A 136 -29.82 -7.66 -1.95
C ARG A 136 -30.48 -8.19 -0.68
N ASP A 137 -31.01 -9.41 -0.70
CA ASP A 137 -31.51 -10.09 0.50
C ASP A 137 -30.37 -10.45 1.47
N GLN A 138 -29.12 -10.50 0.99
CA GLN A 138 -27.91 -10.72 1.80
C GLN A 138 -27.17 -9.40 2.15
N ALA A 139 -27.77 -8.25 1.87
CA ALA A 139 -27.13 -6.96 2.12
C ALA A 139 -27.12 -6.61 3.62
N LEU A 140 -26.08 -5.90 4.05
CA LEU A 140 -26.03 -5.31 5.38
C LEU A 140 -26.98 -4.10 5.45
N ALA A 141 -28.00 -4.19 6.31
CA ALA A 141 -29.03 -3.17 6.44
C ALA A 141 -28.56 -2.00 7.32
N VAL A 142 -28.59 -0.79 6.77
CA VAL A 142 -28.36 0.46 7.49
C VAL A 142 -29.70 1.02 7.99
N THR A 143 -29.87 1.10 9.30
CA THR A 143 -31.14 1.46 9.95
C THR A 143 -31.17 2.87 10.52
N ALA A 144 -30.01 3.50 10.75
CA ALA A 144 -29.92 4.89 11.17
C ALA A 144 -28.61 5.52 10.70
N VAL A 145 -28.64 6.83 10.44
CA VAL A 145 -27.45 7.62 10.07
C VAL A 145 -27.42 8.89 10.91
N ARG A 146 -26.25 9.20 11.48
CA ARG A 146 -26.03 10.44 12.21
C ARG A 146 -24.65 11.03 11.95
N PHE A 147 -24.56 12.35 12.05
CA PHE A 147 -23.28 13.04 12.07
C PHE A 147 -22.65 12.95 13.47
N GLY A 148 -21.33 12.81 13.52
CA GLY A 148 -20.59 12.72 14.77
C GLY A 148 -19.09 12.79 14.49
N GLY A 149 -18.31 12.00 15.21
CA GLY A 149 -16.88 11.88 14.94
C GLY A 149 -16.32 10.55 15.37
N THR A 150 -15.18 10.21 14.79
CA THR A 150 -14.39 9.01 15.10
C THR A 150 -12.93 9.39 15.31
N THR A 151 -12.14 8.51 15.88
CA THR A 151 -10.69 8.69 16.00
C THR A 151 -10.01 7.88 14.90
N VAL A 152 -9.08 8.50 14.19
CA VAL A 152 -8.25 7.83 13.18
C VAL A 152 -6.79 8.18 13.42
N ARG A 153 -5.88 7.27 13.09
CA ARG A 153 -4.45 7.59 13.03
C ARG A 153 -4.19 8.44 11.81
N THR A 154 -3.42 9.51 11.98
CA THR A 154 -2.98 10.36 10.87
C THR A 154 -1.45 10.51 10.89
N SER A 155 -0.90 11.13 9.85
CA SER A 155 0.53 11.51 9.78
C SER A 155 1.00 12.36 10.97
N ARG A 156 0.08 12.99 11.70
CA ARG A 156 0.34 13.85 12.87
C ARG A 156 -0.02 13.17 14.19
N GLY A 157 -0.22 11.85 14.17
CA GLY A 157 -0.73 11.09 15.31
C GLY A 157 -2.25 10.93 15.29
N PRO A 158 -2.84 10.36 16.35
CA PRO A 158 -4.29 10.15 16.41
C PRO A 158 -5.04 11.49 16.39
N ALA A 159 -6.12 11.56 15.60
CA ALA A 159 -6.96 12.74 15.46
C ALA A 159 -8.44 12.38 15.60
N ARG A 160 -9.21 13.26 16.26
CA ARG A 160 -10.67 13.22 16.23
C ARG A 160 -11.14 13.88 14.94
N VAL A 161 -11.85 13.13 14.11
CA VAL A 161 -12.33 13.59 12.80
C VAL A 161 -13.85 13.60 12.75
N PRO A 162 -14.47 14.56 12.03
CA PRO A 162 -15.91 14.48 11.75
C PRO A 162 -16.20 13.23 10.93
N ALA A 163 -17.33 12.57 11.21
CA ALA A 163 -17.70 11.30 10.58
C ALA A 163 -19.22 11.12 10.48
N TRP A 164 -19.64 10.42 9.43
CA TRP A 164 -20.96 9.82 9.33
C TRP A 164 -20.94 8.45 9.98
N LEU A 165 -21.90 8.23 10.88
CA LEU A 165 -22.03 7.00 11.66
C LEU A 165 -23.29 6.27 11.21
N PHE A 166 -23.08 5.17 10.50
CA PHE A 166 -24.12 4.32 9.94
C PHE A 166 -24.38 3.16 10.89
N THR A 167 -25.57 3.11 11.48
CA THR A 167 -26.00 1.99 12.33
C THR A 167 -26.37 0.84 11.41
N VAL A 168 -25.70 -0.30 11.58
CA VAL A 168 -25.94 -1.51 10.80
C VAL A 168 -26.72 -2.49 11.67
N GLU A 169 -27.80 -3.04 11.13
CA GLU A 169 -28.66 -3.98 11.84
C GLU A 169 -27.86 -5.17 12.39
N GLY A 170 -28.08 -5.49 13.66
CA GLY A 170 -27.37 -6.56 14.36
C GLY A 170 -25.97 -6.19 14.87
N TYR A 171 -25.51 -4.94 14.73
CA TYR A 171 -24.20 -4.50 15.24
C TYR A 171 -24.33 -3.32 16.21
N ASP A 172 -23.65 -3.42 17.36
CA ASP A 172 -23.72 -2.40 18.42
C ASP A 172 -22.86 -1.16 18.13
N THR A 173 -21.80 -1.32 17.33
CA THR A 173 -20.96 -0.20 16.88
C THR A 173 -21.31 0.23 15.47
N PRO A 174 -21.56 1.54 15.26
CA PRO A 174 -21.83 2.03 13.91
C PRO A 174 -20.59 1.90 13.02
N LEU A 175 -20.84 1.69 11.74
CA LEU A 175 -19.86 1.84 10.68
C LEU A 175 -19.55 3.34 10.55
N ALA A 176 -18.32 3.73 10.87
CA ALA A 176 -17.86 5.10 10.71
C ALA A 176 -17.27 5.33 9.32
N ARG A 177 -17.69 6.42 8.67
CA ARG A 177 -17.03 6.98 7.49
C ARG A 177 -16.61 8.40 7.78
N ILE A 178 -15.34 8.71 7.55
CA ILE A 178 -14.81 10.07 7.74
C ILE A 178 -15.67 11.04 6.93
N ALA A 179 -16.07 12.17 7.47
CA ALA A 179 -16.89 13.15 6.74
C ALA A 179 -16.03 14.19 6.02
N VAL A 180 -14.72 14.22 6.27
CA VAL A 180 -13.77 15.02 5.48
C VAL A 180 -13.77 14.50 4.04
N ALA A 181 -13.94 15.42 3.08
CA ALA A 181 -13.85 15.08 1.66
C ALA A 181 -12.45 14.53 1.32
N PRO A 182 -12.32 13.61 0.35
CA PRO A 182 -11.02 13.14 -0.11
C PRO A 182 -10.09 14.31 -0.44
N GLN A 183 -8.91 14.30 0.15
CA GLN A 183 -7.86 15.27 -0.17
C GLN A 183 -7.08 14.75 -1.37
N GLU A 184 -6.48 15.66 -2.14
CA GLU A 184 -5.61 15.28 -3.24
C GLU A 184 -4.46 14.40 -2.71
N ALA A 185 -4.29 13.24 -3.34
CA ALA A 185 -3.23 12.32 -2.97
C ALA A 185 -1.87 13.00 -3.10
N VAL A 186 -1.00 12.77 -2.13
CA VAL A 186 0.34 13.32 -2.16
C VAL A 186 1.17 12.55 -3.18
N THR A 187 1.45 13.16 -4.32
CA THR A 187 2.40 12.60 -5.30
C THR A 187 3.80 12.54 -4.70
N PRO A 188 4.48 11.38 -4.75
CA PRO A 188 5.88 11.28 -4.34
C PRO A 188 6.75 12.33 -5.05
N PRO A 189 7.70 12.97 -4.34
CA PRO A 189 8.57 13.99 -4.92
C PRO A 189 9.65 13.43 -5.86
N ILE A 190 9.68 12.10 -6.03
CA ILE A 190 10.62 11.38 -6.88
C ILE A 190 9.89 10.23 -7.57
N VAL A 191 10.23 9.98 -8.83
CA VAL A 191 9.63 8.89 -9.60
C VAL A 191 10.04 7.52 -9.05
N PRO A 192 9.17 6.50 -9.15
CA PRO A 192 9.54 5.12 -8.86
C PRO A 192 10.71 4.64 -9.72
N VAL A 193 11.43 3.64 -9.23
CA VAL A 193 12.41 2.89 -10.02
C VAL A 193 11.88 1.51 -10.34
N ASP A 194 12.18 1.04 -11.54
CA ASP A 194 11.88 -0.34 -11.95
C ASP A 194 12.92 -1.31 -11.34
N ASP A 195 12.50 -2.55 -11.12
CA ASP A 195 13.35 -3.65 -10.65
C ASP A 195 13.42 -4.75 -11.72
N PRO A 196 14.17 -4.54 -12.82
CA PRO A 196 14.21 -5.49 -13.93
C PRO A 196 14.82 -6.84 -13.52
N ASP A 197 15.67 -6.84 -12.49
CA ASP A 197 16.36 -8.04 -12.01
C ASP A 197 15.53 -8.83 -10.98
N GLY A 198 14.39 -8.28 -10.53
CA GLY A 198 13.49 -8.94 -9.57
C GLY A 198 14.15 -9.20 -8.21
N THR A 199 15.12 -8.39 -7.81
CA THR A 199 15.89 -8.56 -6.56
C THR A 199 15.35 -7.73 -5.40
N THR A 200 14.43 -6.82 -5.70
CA THR A 200 13.82 -5.90 -4.74
C THR A 200 12.59 -6.55 -4.13
N ALA A 201 12.57 -6.63 -2.80
CA ALA A 201 11.39 -7.11 -2.10
C ALA A 201 10.32 -6.01 -2.05
N ARG A 202 9.11 -6.32 -2.51
CA ARG A 202 7.97 -5.41 -2.34
C ARG A 202 7.63 -5.29 -0.85
N LEU A 203 7.53 -4.05 -0.37
CA LEU A 203 7.02 -3.71 0.95
C LEU A 203 5.49 -3.52 0.88
N PHE A 204 4.75 -4.12 1.80
CA PHE A 204 3.28 -4.02 1.85
C PHE A 204 2.78 -3.03 2.90
N GLY A 205 3.64 -2.65 3.84
CA GLY A 205 3.28 -1.76 4.92
C GLY A 205 4.16 -1.96 6.14
N HIS A 206 3.97 -1.10 7.13
CA HIS A 206 4.68 -1.14 8.38
C HIS A 206 3.73 -1.05 9.58
N ARG A 207 4.24 -1.41 10.77
CA ARG A 207 3.61 -1.20 12.07
C ARG A 207 4.64 -0.72 13.07
N SER A 208 4.28 0.29 13.85
CA SER A 208 5.03 0.72 15.03
C SER A 208 4.05 1.24 16.08
N ALA A 209 4.38 1.01 17.34
CA ALA A 209 3.76 1.77 18.42
C ALA A 209 4.35 3.19 18.43
N PRO A 210 3.60 4.23 18.88
CA PRO A 210 4.02 5.63 18.78
C PRO A 210 5.44 5.92 19.30
N GLU A 211 5.81 5.28 20.41
CA GLU A 211 7.11 5.47 21.08
C GLU A 211 8.11 4.32 20.84
N ALA A 212 7.76 3.37 19.96
CA ALA A 212 8.63 2.23 19.70
C ALA A 212 9.77 2.61 18.74
N THR A 213 10.98 2.18 19.09
CA THR A 213 12.16 2.21 18.22
C THR A 213 12.27 0.93 17.37
N THR A 214 11.21 0.13 17.28
CA THR A 214 11.15 -1.06 16.43
C THR A 214 9.98 -0.93 15.47
N LEU A 215 10.29 -1.05 14.19
CA LEU A 215 9.34 -1.02 13.10
C LEU A 215 9.16 -2.45 12.56
N ARG A 216 7.93 -2.94 12.50
CA ARG A 216 7.59 -4.23 11.88
C ARG A 216 7.18 -3.97 10.44
N VAL A 217 7.92 -4.51 9.49
CA VAL A 217 7.71 -4.27 8.05
C VAL A 217 7.27 -5.58 7.39
N SER A 218 6.15 -5.56 6.67
CA SER A 218 5.70 -6.70 5.87
C SER A 218 6.35 -6.62 4.49
N ALA A 219 7.17 -7.60 4.13
CA ALA A 219 7.90 -7.63 2.87
C ALA A 219 7.74 -8.97 2.16
N SER A 220 7.77 -8.97 0.83
CA SER A 220 7.66 -10.19 0.01
C SER A 220 9.00 -10.85 -0.26
N HIS A 221 8.94 -12.16 -0.47
CA HIS A 221 9.97 -12.94 -1.15
C HIS A 221 9.32 -14.14 -1.84
N GLY A 222 10.05 -14.81 -2.72
CA GLY A 222 9.66 -16.07 -3.34
C GLY A 222 9.91 -17.28 -2.43
N SER A 223 9.25 -18.40 -2.74
CA SER A 223 9.36 -19.65 -1.97
C SER A 223 10.78 -20.26 -1.96
N CYS A 224 11.59 -19.98 -2.98
CA CYS A 224 12.97 -20.43 -3.10
C CYS A 224 13.99 -19.47 -2.48
N ASP A 225 13.56 -18.27 -2.10
CA ASP A 225 14.46 -17.29 -1.52
C ASP A 225 14.80 -17.67 -0.08
N ALA A 226 15.97 -17.28 0.39
CA ALA A 226 16.39 -17.46 1.77
C ALA A 226 15.64 -16.53 2.74
N GLY A 227 14.81 -15.62 2.21
CA GLY A 227 13.97 -14.69 2.96
C GLY A 227 14.09 -13.27 2.42
N VAL A 228 13.86 -12.30 3.29
CA VAL A 228 13.92 -10.88 2.95
C VAL A 228 14.63 -10.08 4.04
N ALA A 229 15.44 -9.11 3.62
CA ALA A 229 16.00 -8.07 4.47
C ALA A 229 15.35 -6.72 4.17
N VAL A 230 15.35 -5.82 5.15
CA VAL A 230 14.91 -4.44 5.00
C VAL A 230 16.01 -3.52 5.48
N ASP A 231 16.59 -2.77 4.55
CA ASP A 231 17.58 -1.74 4.82
C ASP A 231 16.87 -0.43 5.25
N VAL A 232 17.49 0.33 6.17
CA VAL A 232 16.90 1.55 6.75
C VAL A 232 17.86 2.74 6.66
N LEU A 233 17.32 3.90 6.27
CA LEU A 233 18.01 5.19 6.29
C LEU A 233 17.15 6.18 7.06
N GLU A 234 17.65 6.66 8.19
CA GLU A 234 16.95 7.62 9.05
C GLU A 234 17.47 9.04 8.85
N SER A 235 16.56 9.97 8.56
CA SER A 235 16.81 11.41 8.61
C SER A 235 15.97 12.06 9.72
N ALA A 236 16.09 13.38 9.88
CA ALA A 236 15.26 14.12 10.82
C ALA A 236 13.76 14.02 10.50
N GLY A 237 13.43 13.92 9.21
CA GLY A 237 12.07 14.00 8.69
C GLY A 237 11.49 12.73 8.10
N THR A 238 12.33 11.74 7.82
CA THR A 238 11.98 10.55 7.04
C THR A 238 12.64 9.30 7.60
N VAL A 239 12.01 8.16 7.37
CA VAL A 239 12.57 6.82 7.53
C VAL A 239 12.41 6.14 6.18
N VAL A 240 13.48 6.05 5.41
CA VAL A 240 13.45 5.39 4.10
C VAL A 240 13.76 3.91 4.30
N LEU A 241 12.92 3.04 3.75
CA LEU A 241 13.05 1.59 3.80
C LEU A 241 13.27 1.04 2.40
N ALA A 242 14.10 0.03 2.29
CA ALA A 242 14.26 -0.70 1.05
C ALA A 242 14.27 -2.20 1.31
N GLY A 243 13.39 -2.93 0.62
CA GLY A 243 13.30 -4.38 0.71
C GLY A 243 14.28 -5.05 -0.24
N ARG A 244 15.00 -6.06 0.26
CA ARG A 244 15.93 -6.86 -0.54
C ARG A 244 15.67 -8.34 -0.37
N ILE A 245 15.48 -9.03 -1.48
CA ILE A 245 15.34 -10.48 -1.49
C ILE A 245 16.70 -11.09 -1.16
N LEU A 246 16.71 -12.02 -0.21
CA LEU A 246 17.90 -12.79 0.13
C LEU A 246 17.92 -14.03 -0.75
N SER A 247 18.90 -14.11 -1.65
CA SER A 247 18.99 -15.22 -2.59
C SER A 247 19.10 -16.55 -1.86
N GLY A 248 18.23 -17.49 -2.23
CA GLY A 248 18.26 -18.87 -1.77
C GLY A 248 18.62 -19.82 -2.91
N ALA A 249 18.81 -21.10 -2.56
CA ALA A 249 18.92 -22.18 -3.53
C ALA A 249 17.65 -23.05 -3.46
N PRO A 250 17.20 -23.62 -4.59
CA PRO A 250 16.14 -24.62 -4.56
C PRO A 250 16.48 -25.74 -3.58
N GLY A 251 15.50 -26.18 -2.80
CA GLY A 251 15.67 -27.34 -1.92
C GLY A 251 16.02 -28.62 -2.69
N PRO A 252 16.55 -29.66 -2.02
CA PRO A 252 16.88 -30.92 -2.67
C PRO A 252 15.69 -31.49 -3.45
N GLY A 253 15.87 -31.76 -4.74
CA GLY A 253 14.82 -32.28 -5.63
C GLY A 253 13.91 -31.24 -6.29
N VAL A 254 14.12 -29.94 -6.02
CA VAL A 254 13.41 -28.84 -6.71
C VAL A 254 14.20 -28.42 -7.95
N VAL A 255 13.62 -28.64 -9.12
CA VAL A 255 14.26 -28.32 -10.43
C VAL A 255 13.97 -26.89 -10.87
N ALA A 256 12.85 -26.31 -10.41
CA ALA A 256 12.46 -24.94 -10.66
C ALA A 256 11.63 -24.40 -9.49
N CYS A 257 11.71 -23.10 -9.26
CA CYS A 257 10.94 -22.42 -8.22
C CYS A 257 9.49 -22.21 -8.67
N ASP A 258 8.54 -22.44 -7.75
CA ASP A 258 7.16 -22.04 -7.99
C ASP A 258 7.05 -20.50 -7.93
N ALA A 259 6.00 -19.96 -8.56
CA ALA A 259 5.72 -18.53 -8.54
C ALA A 259 5.00 -18.08 -7.25
N MET A 260 5.21 -18.78 -6.12
CA MET A 260 4.49 -18.50 -4.89
C MET A 260 5.14 -17.34 -4.12
N LEU A 261 4.38 -16.26 -3.98
CA LEU A 261 4.75 -15.13 -3.14
C LEU A 261 4.54 -15.46 -1.66
N ARG A 262 5.58 -15.25 -0.86
CA ARG A 262 5.57 -15.33 0.60
C ARG A 262 5.67 -13.91 1.15
N VAL A 263 5.02 -13.68 2.28
CA VAL A 263 5.14 -12.41 3.04
C VAL A 263 5.76 -12.72 4.38
N GLN A 264 6.85 -12.04 4.70
CA GLN A 264 7.56 -12.14 5.96
C GLN A 264 7.47 -10.80 6.70
N THR A 265 7.28 -10.84 8.01
CA THR A 265 7.43 -9.65 8.87
C THR A 265 8.88 -9.53 9.32
N VAL A 266 9.53 -8.44 8.92
CA VAL A 266 10.90 -8.07 9.29
C VAL A 266 10.87 -7.04 10.41
N GLN A 267 11.69 -7.21 11.44
CA GLN A 267 11.87 -6.22 12.49
C GLN A 267 13.03 -5.30 12.12
N VAL A 268 12.77 -4.01 12.00
CA VAL A 268 13.76 -2.97 11.71
C VAL A 268 13.95 -2.14 12.97
N ALA A 269 15.18 -2.11 13.46
CA ALA A 269 15.56 -1.26 14.58
C ALA A 269 15.78 0.17 14.10
N LEU A 270 15.23 1.14 14.83
CA LEU A 270 15.41 2.56 14.61
C LEU A 270 16.21 3.17 15.76
N SER A 271 16.99 4.21 15.48
CA SER A 271 17.68 5.01 16.48
C SER A 271 16.71 5.84 17.33
N ARG A 272 15.54 6.20 16.78
CA ARG A 272 14.48 6.97 17.45
C ARG A 272 13.09 6.50 17.01
N PRO A 273 12.01 6.76 17.78
CA PRO A 273 10.65 6.43 17.35
C PRO A 273 10.27 7.09 16.03
N VAL A 274 9.35 6.49 15.26
CA VAL A 274 8.88 7.07 13.98
C VAL A 274 8.33 8.48 14.22
N GLY A 275 7.47 8.66 15.23
CA GLY A 275 6.91 9.97 15.58
C GLY A 275 6.23 10.65 14.39
N GLY A 276 6.50 11.94 14.19
CA GLY A 276 6.00 12.71 13.04
C GLY A 276 6.78 12.53 11.72
N ARG A 277 7.70 11.56 11.64
CA ARG A 277 8.46 11.26 10.42
C ARG A 277 7.61 10.42 9.47
N ILE A 278 7.80 10.64 8.17
CA ILE A 278 7.18 9.78 7.16
C ILE A 278 8.05 8.53 6.93
N VAL A 279 7.41 7.36 6.88
CA VAL A 279 8.06 6.13 6.41
C VAL A 279 7.87 6.05 4.90
N VAL A 280 8.97 5.92 4.16
CA VAL A 280 8.99 6.00 2.70
C VAL A 280 9.59 4.72 2.13
N ASP A 281 8.97 4.16 1.09
CA ASP A 281 9.53 3.06 0.33
C ASP A 281 10.50 3.58 -0.72
N ALA A 282 11.74 3.08 -0.70
CA ALA A 282 12.80 3.49 -1.62
C ALA A 282 12.45 3.19 -3.08
N THR A 283 11.70 2.12 -3.35
CA THR A 283 11.37 1.69 -4.71
C THR A 283 10.34 2.63 -5.33
N THR A 284 9.21 2.82 -4.64
CA THR A 284 8.13 3.71 -5.12
C THR A 284 8.42 5.19 -4.90
N GLY A 285 9.31 5.54 -3.95
CA GLY A 285 9.53 6.91 -3.49
C GLY A 285 8.39 7.48 -2.64
N GLY A 286 7.30 6.71 -2.44
CA GLY A 286 6.07 7.14 -1.78
C GLY A 286 5.98 6.73 -0.31
N ALA A 287 4.98 7.28 0.37
CA ALA A 287 4.67 6.91 1.75
C ALA A 287 4.31 5.42 1.82
N LEU A 288 4.95 4.69 2.73
CA LEU A 288 4.61 3.30 3.01
C LEU A 288 3.44 3.25 4.00
N GLU A 289 2.39 2.50 3.68
CA GLU A 289 1.19 2.39 4.49
C GLU A 289 1.48 1.86 5.91
N GLN A 290 0.81 2.42 6.93
CA GLN A 290 0.89 1.95 8.30
C GLN A 290 -0.32 1.07 8.65
N THR A 291 -0.13 -0.24 8.64
CA THR A 291 -1.22 -1.22 8.90
C THR A 291 -1.67 -1.22 10.37
N GLY A 292 -2.91 -1.62 10.63
CA GLY A 292 -3.46 -1.80 11.99
C GLY A 292 -2.96 -3.09 12.66
N ASP A 293 -3.06 -3.16 13.99
CA ASP A 293 -2.93 -4.41 14.74
C ASP A 293 -4.24 -5.18 14.59
N ASN A 294 -4.25 -6.30 13.85
CA ASN A 294 -5.36 -7.26 13.88
C ASN A 294 -5.25 -8.15 15.11
#